data_AF-A0A8S9NXP2-F1
#
_entry.id   AF-A0A8S9NXP2-F1
#
_cell.length_a   1.000
_cell.length_b   1.000
_cell.length_c   1.000
_cell.angle_alpha   90.00
_cell.angle_beta   90.00
_cell.angle_gamma   90.00
#
_symmetry.space_group_name_H-M   'P 1'
#
loop_
_entity.id
_entity.type
_entity.pdbx_description
1 polymer ?
#
loop_
_entity_poly.entity_id
_entity_poly.type
_entity_poly.pdbx_seq_one_letter_code
_entity_poly.pdbx_strand_id
1 'polypeptide(L)'
;MKVNDNSQEQKWVRTKVVAEDHVIIPKIELENANADAFLESYVSDLTTIPLDTSKPLWEVHLLDLKTSDAQNVVVLKIHHSVGDGMSLMSLVHACTRKTSNHEELPSLPNENRLSSKSMAGYSRLIWMVMLVWNTLCDALKFIATTMFLKDTDTPIKGDFRLNRQRYVLLGVAQAALSEYLERRYGEKEKKAGEHESKRNSSNMLKEIRLRACLLVNIRPTTGDLANMMAKGSKCKWGNWIGYMLFPLSLALHDDPLEHLRRVKSIIHRKKNSLQALLTFTSTKILIKMLGVVRAASLTSRTISNTTMSFSNLVGPTEEVSLYGHPITYIAPSAYGHPHALTMHFQSYMNKMTISLTVDPTAICDPHQLCDDLEESLRSIKAAVQERNATQ
;
A
#
# COMPACT_ATOMS: atom_id res chain seq x y z
N MET A 1 -7.63 -6.12 23.15
CA MET A 1 -7.20 -4.78 23.65
C MET A 1 -8.22 -4.41 24.70
N LYS A 2 -7.89 -4.11 25.97
CA LYS A 2 -8.96 -3.89 26.94
C LYS A 2 -9.44 -2.44 26.90
N VAL A 3 -10.67 -2.24 26.44
CA VAL A 3 -11.45 -1.04 26.74
C VAL A 3 -11.79 -1.11 28.24
N ASN A 4 -11.59 0.01 28.94
CA ASN A 4 -11.94 0.13 30.35
C ASN A 4 -13.11 1.11 30.42
N ASP A 5 -14.29 0.63 30.79
CA ASP A 5 -15.58 1.29 30.48
C ASP A 5 -15.72 2.72 31.05
N ASN A 6 -14.91 3.06 32.06
CA ASN A 6 -14.90 4.38 32.71
C ASN A 6 -13.72 5.29 32.31
N SER A 7 -12.95 4.98 31.26
CA SER A 7 -11.83 5.84 30.82
C SER A 7 -11.64 5.83 29.30
N GLN A 8 -11.52 7.02 28.68
CA GLN A 8 -11.24 7.21 27.24
C GLN A 8 -9.86 6.69 26.78
N GLU A 9 -9.10 6.00 27.63
CA GLU A 9 -7.78 5.46 27.33
C GLU A 9 -7.85 3.97 27.00
N GLN A 10 -7.69 3.64 25.71
CA GLN A 10 -7.45 2.28 25.24
C GLN A 10 -6.01 1.88 25.57
N LYS A 11 -5.81 0.75 26.27
CA LYS A 11 -4.47 0.26 26.64
C LYS A 11 -4.24 -1.20 26.29
N TRP A 12 -2.98 -1.51 26.00
CA TRP A 12 -2.51 -2.88 25.91
C TRP A 12 -2.41 -3.49 27.31
N VAL A 13 -3.02 -4.66 27.47
CA VAL A 13 -2.99 -5.44 28.71
C VAL A 13 -2.40 -6.80 28.37
N ARG A 14 -1.49 -7.30 29.20
CA ARG A 14 -0.96 -8.66 29.05
C ARG A 14 -2.09 -9.65 29.35
N THR A 15 -2.40 -10.51 28.39
CA THR A 15 -3.43 -11.55 28.51
C THR A 15 -2.82 -12.92 28.25
N LYS A 16 -3.47 -13.97 28.78
CA LYS A 16 -3.29 -15.33 28.24
C LYS A 16 -3.99 -15.38 26.88
N VAL A 17 -3.41 -16.11 25.95
CA VAL A 17 -4.00 -16.41 24.64
C VAL A 17 -4.53 -17.84 24.70
N VAL A 18 -5.75 -18.05 24.22
CA VAL A 18 -6.32 -19.35 23.89
C VAL A 18 -6.30 -19.40 22.37
N ALA A 19 -5.44 -20.22 21.78
CA ALA A 19 -5.14 -20.14 20.34
C ALA A 19 -6.34 -20.57 19.49
N GLU A 20 -7.12 -21.49 20.04
CA GLU A 20 -8.32 -22.10 19.49
C GLU A 20 -9.39 -21.04 19.18
N ASP A 21 -9.54 -20.01 20.03
CA ASP A 21 -10.48 -18.89 19.86
C ASP A 21 -10.13 -17.94 18.69
N HIS A 22 -8.98 -18.16 18.05
CA HIS A 22 -8.47 -17.37 16.93
C HIS A 22 -8.33 -18.16 15.63
N VAL A 23 -8.52 -19.48 15.63
CA VAL A 23 -8.44 -20.33 14.43
C VAL A 23 -9.83 -20.65 13.94
N ILE A 24 -10.17 -20.16 12.74
CA ILE A 24 -11.49 -20.28 12.12
C ILE A 24 -11.37 -21.19 10.91
N ILE A 25 -12.06 -22.33 10.95
CA ILE A 25 -12.12 -23.29 9.84
C ILE A 25 -13.58 -23.33 9.35
N PRO A 26 -13.96 -22.50 8.37
CA PRO A 26 -15.30 -22.53 7.83
C PRO A 26 -15.52 -23.83 7.04
N LYS A 27 -16.73 -24.38 7.11
CA LYS A 27 -17.16 -25.40 6.15
C LYS A 27 -17.46 -24.71 4.83
N ILE A 28 -16.85 -25.19 3.75
CA ILE A 28 -16.98 -24.61 2.41
C ILE A 28 -17.66 -25.65 1.53
N GLU A 29 -18.85 -25.32 1.03
CA GLU A 29 -19.64 -26.16 0.13
C GLU A 29 -19.83 -25.39 -1.18
N LEU A 30 -19.04 -25.71 -2.20
CA LEU A 30 -19.04 -25.06 -3.52
C LEU A 30 -20.00 -25.77 -4.49
N GLU A 31 -21.30 -25.53 -4.34
CA GLU A 31 -22.27 -25.95 -5.37
C GLU A 31 -22.20 -25.00 -6.58
N ASN A 32 -21.42 -25.39 -7.59
CA ASN A 32 -21.26 -24.68 -8.88
C ASN A 32 -20.62 -23.28 -8.83
N ALA A 33 -20.15 -22.82 -7.67
CA ALA A 33 -19.49 -21.52 -7.51
C ALA A 33 -18.00 -21.57 -7.91
N ASN A 34 -17.51 -20.47 -8.50
CA ASN A 34 -16.07 -20.29 -8.76
C ASN A 34 -15.34 -20.06 -7.42
N ALA A 35 -14.33 -20.89 -7.13
CA ALA A 35 -13.53 -20.82 -5.91
C ALA A 35 -12.81 -19.47 -5.73
N ASP A 36 -12.37 -18.83 -6.82
CA ASP A 36 -11.69 -17.53 -6.76
C ASP A 36 -12.69 -16.42 -6.38
N ALA A 37 -13.86 -16.41 -6.99
CA ALA A 37 -14.94 -15.46 -6.67
C ALA A 37 -15.48 -15.67 -5.24
N PHE A 38 -15.53 -16.92 -4.76
CA PHE A 38 -15.84 -17.22 -3.36
C PHE A 38 -14.79 -16.64 -2.41
N LEU A 39 -13.49 -16.79 -2.72
CA LEU A 39 -12.42 -16.21 -1.91
C LEU A 39 -12.52 -14.68 -1.85
N GLU A 40 -12.77 -14.03 -2.98
CA GLU A 40 -12.93 -12.57 -3.06
C GLU A 40 -14.11 -12.09 -2.21
N SER A 41 -15.29 -12.73 -2.32
CA SER A 41 -16.45 -12.43 -1.48
C SER A 41 -16.14 -12.64 0.01
N TYR A 42 -15.52 -13.78 0.35
CA TYR A 42 -15.18 -14.12 1.73
C TYR A 42 -14.21 -13.11 2.36
N VAL A 43 -13.16 -12.70 1.63
CA VAL A 43 -12.20 -11.69 2.10
C VAL A 43 -12.86 -10.31 2.19
N SER A 44 -13.72 -9.96 1.23
CA SER A 44 -14.53 -8.72 1.25
C SER A 44 -15.40 -8.65 2.51
N ASP A 45 -16.19 -9.69 2.79
CA ASP A 45 -17.05 -9.78 3.97
C ASP A 45 -16.25 -9.67 5.27
N LEU A 46 -15.08 -10.32 5.34
CA LEU A 46 -14.17 -10.19 6.48
C LEU A 46 -13.69 -8.76 6.75
N THR A 47 -13.66 -7.86 5.75
CA THR A 47 -13.34 -6.44 5.98
C THR A 47 -14.48 -5.66 6.65
N THR A 48 -15.73 -6.11 6.50
CA THR A 48 -16.91 -5.46 7.10
C THR A 48 -17.09 -5.85 8.57
N ILE A 49 -16.63 -7.05 8.95
CA ILE A 49 -16.80 -7.61 10.31
C ILE A 49 -15.66 -7.10 11.22
N PRO A 50 -15.96 -6.34 12.30
CA PRO A 50 -14.94 -5.91 13.25
C PRO A 50 -14.37 -7.09 14.04
N LEU A 51 -13.10 -7.02 14.42
CA LEU A 51 -12.48 -7.99 15.33
C LEU A 51 -13.05 -7.84 16.74
N ASP A 52 -13.37 -8.96 17.40
CA ASP A 52 -13.79 -8.93 18.80
C ASP A 52 -12.68 -8.35 19.69
N THR A 53 -13.04 -7.31 20.44
CA THR A 53 -12.11 -6.59 21.31
C THR A 53 -11.89 -7.26 22.68
N SER A 54 -12.74 -8.24 23.03
CA SER A 54 -12.59 -9.06 24.25
C SER A 54 -11.30 -9.91 24.20
N LYS A 55 -10.96 -10.42 23.01
CA LYS A 55 -9.79 -11.25 22.73
C LYS A 55 -8.61 -10.44 22.12
N PRO A 56 -7.42 -11.04 21.96
CA PRO A 56 -6.36 -10.49 21.12
C PRO A 56 -6.84 -10.15 19.70
N LEU A 57 -6.40 -9.01 19.14
CA LEU A 57 -6.97 -8.47 17.90
C LEU A 57 -6.35 -9.08 16.63
N TRP A 58 -6.46 -10.40 16.50
CA TRP A 58 -6.05 -11.17 15.32
C TRP A 58 -6.88 -12.46 15.17
N GLU A 59 -7.04 -12.93 13.94
CA GLU A 59 -7.72 -14.17 13.57
C GLU A 59 -6.99 -14.84 12.39
N VAL A 60 -7.04 -16.16 12.33
CA VAL A 60 -6.46 -17.00 11.28
C VAL A 60 -7.60 -17.83 10.69
N HIS A 61 -7.92 -17.62 9.42
CA HIS A 61 -8.91 -18.45 8.72
C HIS A 61 -8.18 -19.46 7.84
N LEU A 62 -8.48 -20.75 8.01
CA LEU A 62 -7.93 -21.83 7.20
C LEU A 62 -9.02 -22.30 6.24
N LEU A 63 -8.84 -22.03 4.94
CA LEU A 63 -9.80 -22.36 3.90
C LEU A 63 -9.26 -23.56 3.12
N ASP A 64 -9.91 -24.71 3.28
CA ASP A 64 -9.73 -25.86 2.40
C ASP A 64 -10.45 -25.57 1.07
N LEU A 65 -9.79 -24.72 0.28
CA LEU A 65 -10.31 -24.08 -0.91
C LEU A 65 -9.23 -24.09 -1.98
N LYS A 66 -9.46 -24.87 -3.04
CA LYS A 66 -8.60 -24.93 -4.21
C LYS A 66 -8.98 -23.82 -5.19
N THR A 67 -8.14 -22.79 -5.25
CA THR A 67 -8.22 -21.67 -6.19
C THR A 67 -7.47 -21.98 -7.48
N SER A 68 -7.46 -21.04 -8.43
CA SER A 68 -6.59 -21.11 -9.61
C SER A 68 -5.09 -21.11 -9.26
N ASP A 69 -4.68 -20.36 -8.24
CA ASP A 69 -3.27 -20.14 -7.85
C ASP A 69 -2.78 -20.97 -6.63
N ALA A 70 -3.66 -21.63 -5.88
CA ALA A 70 -3.30 -22.38 -4.66
C ALA A 70 -4.19 -23.60 -4.41
N GLN A 71 -3.67 -24.61 -3.71
CA GLN A 71 -4.48 -25.76 -3.29
C GLN A 71 -5.33 -25.47 -2.04
N ASN A 72 -4.94 -24.49 -1.23
CA ASN A 72 -5.52 -24.14 0.07
C ASN A 72 -5.19 -22.66 0.35
N VAL A 73 -5.99 -21.95 1.15
CA VAL A 73 -5.81 -20.52 1.44
C VAL A 73 -5.80 -20.23 2.94
N VAL A 74 -4.87 -19.38 3.39
CA VAL A 74 -4.80 -18.90 4.77
C VAL A 74 -5.02 -17.39 4.79
N VAL A 75 -6.06 -16.93 5.49
CA VAL A 75 -6.33 -15.49 5.67
C VAL A 75 -5.90 -15.07 7.08
N LEU A 76 -4.93 -14.15 7.16
CA LEU A 76 -4.44 -13.58 8.41
C LEU A 76 -5.07 -12.20 8.63
N LYS A 77 -6.09 -12.12 9.48
CA LYS A 77 -6.81 -10.87 9.78
C LYS A 77 -6.23 -10.27 11.07
N ILE A 78 -5.47 -9.19 10.97
CA ILE A 78 -4.75 -8.60 12.12
C ILE A 78 -5.04 -7.09 12.22
N HIS A 79 -5.44 -6.62 13.40
CA HIS A 79 -5.71 -5.20 13.62
C HIS A 79 -4.42 -4.37 13.58
N HIS A 80 -4.42 -3.25 12.84
CA HIS A 80 -3.24 -2.42 12.59
C HIS A 80 -2.62 -1.80 13.87
N SER A 81 -3.28 -1.85 15.03
CA SER A 81 -2.67 -1.48 16.31
C SER A 81 -1.53 -2.43 16.74
N VAL A 82 -1.52 -3.68 16.26
CA VAL A 82 -0.49 -4.70 16.55
C VAL A 82 0.86 -4.32 15.93
N GLY A 83 0.84 -3.81 14.70
CA GLY A 83 2.05 -3.42 13.97
C GLY A 83 1.73 -2.88 12.58
N ASP A 84 2.74 -2.30 11.93
CA ASP A 84 2.65 -1.90 10.53
C ASP A 84 2.92 -3.07 9.58
N GLY A 85 2.64 -2.91 8.28
CA GLY A 85 2.86 -3.96 7.28
C GLY A 85 4.29 -4.54 7.27
N MET A 86 5.31 -3.76 7.67
CA MET A 86 6.67 -4.30 7.82
C MET A 86 6.85 -5.19 9.06
N SER A 87 6.17 -4.86 10.16
CA SER A 87 6.11 -5.70 11.37
C SER A 87 5.27 -6.95 11.11
N LEU A 88 4.08 -6.79 10.54
CA LEU A 88 3.20 -7.93 10.24
C LEU A 88 3.86 -8.90 9.26
N MET A 89 4.56 -8.41 8.23
CA MET A 89 5.35 -9.30 7.36
C MET A 89 6.57 -9.93 8.05
N SER A 90 7.26 -9.25 8.99
CA SER A 90 8.34 -9.92 9.74
C SER A 90 7.83 -11.00 10.70
N LEU A 91 6.59 -10.88 11.20
CA LEU A 91 5.89 -11.95 11.90
C LEU A 91 5.54 -13.12 10.96
N VAL A 92 4.94 -12.85 9.80
CA VAL A 92 4.65 -13.89 8.79
C VAL A 92 5.93 -14.66 8.43
N HIS A 93 7.04 -13.96 8.18
CA HIS A 93 8.33 -14.57 7.87
C HIS A 93 8.95 -15.34 9.05
N ALA A 94 8.64 -15.00 10.30
CA ALA A 94 9.09 -15.79 11.46
C ALA A 94 8.33 -17.12 11.59
N CYS A 95 7.09 -17.17 11.08
CA CYS A 95 6.27 -18.36 11.01
C CYS A 95 6.59 -19.27 9.80
N THR A 96 7.34 -18.79 8.80
CA THR A 96 7.75 -19.59 7.63
C THR A 96 9.19 -20.07 7.72
N ARG A 97 9.52 -21.05 6.87
CA ARG A 97 10.86 -21.62 6.72
C ARG A 97 11.18 -21.80 5.24
N LYS A 98 12.45 -21.81 4.87
CA LYS A 98 12.84 -22.10 3.48
C LYS A 98 12.37 -23.50 3.09
N THR A 99 11.88 -23.68 1.87
CA THR A 99 11.55 -25.04 1.37
C THR A 99 12.81 -25.91 1.22
N SER A 100 13.98 -25.28 0.99
CA SER A 100 15.29 -25.96 0.89
C SER A 100 15.95 -26.31 2.23
N ASN A 101 15.59 -25.62 3.32
CA ASN A 101 16.06 -25.91 4.67
C ASN A 101 15.01 -25.49 5.71
N HIS A 102 14.32 -26.48 6.28
CA HIS A 102 13.20 -26.26 7.20
C HIS A 102 13.59 -25.65 8.56
N GLU A 103 14.88 -25.54 8.90
CA GLU A 103 15.34 -24.82 10.10
C GLU A 103 15.66 -23.34 9.85
N GLU A 104 15.85 -22.93 8.58
CA GLU A 104 16.24 -21.57 8.23
C GLU A 104 15.04 -20.64 8.02
N LEU A 105 15.16 -19.42 8.56
CA LEU A 105 14.28 -18.30 8.23
C LEU A 105 14.52 -17.81 6.80
N PRO A 106 13.50 -17.28 6.12
CA PRO A 106 13.65 -16.72 4.78
C PRO A 106 14.56 -15.49 4.77
N SER A 107 15.42 -15.42 3.76
CA SER A 107 16.19 -14.22 3.47
C SER A 107 15.29 -13.13 2.87
N LEU A 108 15.47 -11.92 3.36
CA LEU A 108 14.98 -10.71 2.70
C LEU A 108 16.13 -10.10 1.90
N PRO A 109 15.87 -9.53 0.72
CA PRO A 109 16.91 -8.86 -0.05
C PRO A 109 17.45 -7.68 0.79
N ASN A 110 18.76 -7.71 1.04
CA ASN A 110 19.42 -6.62 1.76
C ASN A 110 19.19 -5.31 1.00
N GLU A 111 18.51 -4.34 1.63
CA GLU A 111 18.59 -2.95 1.19
C GLU A 111 20.01 -2.43 1.46
N ASN A 112 20.93 -2.79 0.55
CA ASN A 112 22.16 -2.07 0.33
C ASN A 112 21.80 -0.65 -0.10
N ARG A 113 21.51 0.22 0.89
CA ARG A 113 21.45 1.66 0.68
C ARG A 113 22.77 2.04 0.05
N LEU A 114 22.72 2.41 -1.23
CA LEU A 114 23.86 2.88 -2.00
C LEU A 114 24.71 3.78 -1.11
N SER A 115 25.96 3.35 -0.89
CA SER A 115 26.94 4.11 -0.12
C SER A 115 26.86 5.56 -0.56
N SER A 116 26.58 6.46 0.38
CA SER A 116 26.45 7.88 0.10
C SER A 116 27.81 8.38 -0.39
N LYS A 117 28.00 8.43 -1.71
CA LYS A 117 29.22 8.94 -2.32
C LYS A 117 29.49 10.29 -1.70
N SER A 118 30.70 10.46 -1.16
CA SER A 118 31.10 11.69 -0.48
C SER A 118 30.96 12.87 -1.45
N MET A 119 29.87 13.62 -1.35
CA MET A 119 29.69 14.84 -2.12
C MET A 119 30.72 15.88 -1.68
N ALA A 120 31.24 16.68 -2.61
CA ALA A 120 32.12 17.81 -2.29
C ALA A 120 31.36 18.88 -1.47
N GLY A 121 32.08 19.74 -0.75
CA GLY A 121 31.46 20.70 0.20
C GLY A 121 30.37 21.58 -0.41
N TYR A 122 30.59 22.10 -1.62
CA TYR A 122 29.62 22.94 -2.33
C TYR A 122 28.35 22.18 -2.75
N SER A 123 28.48 20.95 -3.25
CA SER A 123 27.31 20.13 -3.62
C SER A 123 26.57 19.59 -2.40
N ARG A 124 27.23 19.37 -1.26
CA ARG A 124 26.55 19.13 0.03
C ARG A 124 25.71 20.33 0.46
N LEU A 125 26.24 21.55 0.37
CA LEU A 125 25.49 22.76 0.75
C LEU A 125 24.24 22.96 -0.11
N ILE A 126 24.37 22.88 -1.43
CA ILE A 126 23.22 22.94 -2.36
C ILE A 126 22.20 21.85 -2.04
N TRP A 127 22.65 20.61 -1.80
CA TRP A 127 21.76 19.51 -1.43
C TRP A 127 21.02 19.76 -0.11
N MET A 128 21.69 20.32 0.92
CA MET A 128 21.03 20.69 2.18
C MET A 128 20.00 21.80 2.00
N VAL A 129 20.32 22.87 1.24
CA VAL A 129 19.37 23.94 0.92
C VAL A 129 18.15 23.38 0.19
N MET A 130 18.36 22.52 -0.81
CA MET A 130 17.28 21.85 -1.53
C MET A 130 16.45 20.91 -0.64
N LEU A 131 17.08 20.20 0.30
CA LEU A 131 16.38 19.35 1.27
C LEU A 131 15.47 20.18 2.18
N VAL A 132 15.98 21.29 2.74
CA VAL A 132 15.21 22.21 3.59
C VAL A 132 14.06 22.83 2.80
N TRP A 133 14.32 23.38 1.62
CA TRP A 133 13.31 23.99 0.75
C TRP A 133 12.20 22.99 0.36
N ASN A 134 12.58 21.79 -0.11
CA ASN A 134 11.60 20.77 -0.46
C ASN A 134 10.75 20.33 0.73
N THR A 135 11.38 20.20 1.90
CA THR A 135 10.72 19.83 3.16
C THR A 135 9.74 20.92 3.59
N LEU A 136 10.10 22.21 3.50
CA LEU A 136 9.21 23.34 3.78
C LEU A 136 8.01 23.35 2.82
N CYS A 137 8.25 23.25 1.50
CA CYS A 137 7.17 23.18 0.52
C CYS A 137 6.24 21.98 0.74
N ASP A 138 6.76 20.82 1.15
CA ASP A 138 5.95 19.63 1.43
C ASP A 138 5.19 19.73 2.75
N ALA A 139 5.75 20.40 3.77
CA ALA A 139 5.06 20.70 5.02
C ALA A 139 3.90 21.68 4.79
N LEU A 140 4.14 22.78 4.06
CA LEU A 140 3.10 23.74 3.68
C LEU A 140 1.99 23.08 2.85
N LYS A 141 2.35 22.25 1.85
CA LYS A 141 1.37 21.47 1.08
C LYS A 141 0.59 20.48 1.94
N PHE A 142 1.22 19.83 2.93
CA PHE A 142 0.54 18.93 3.86
C PHE A 142 -0.45 19.69 4.77
N ILE A 143 -0.05 20.84 5.33
CA ILE A 143 -0.92 21.72 6.12
C ILE A 143 -2.11 22.20 5.28
N ALA A 144 -1.85 22.72 4.07
CA ALA A 144 -2.90 23.13 3.14
C ALA A 144 -3.86 21.97 2.79
N THR A 145 -3.34 20.75 2.60
CA THR A 145 -4.15 19.54 2.37
C THR A 145 -5.05 19.23 3.56
N THR A 146 -4.54 19.31 4.79
CA THR A 146 -5.36 19.12 6.00
C THR A 146 -6.44 20.20 6.12
N MET A 147 -6.13 21.45 5.80
CA MET A 147 -7.05 22.58 6.00
C MET A 147 -8.11 22.69 4.89
N PHE A 148 -7.74 22.75 3.62
CA PHE A 148 -8.64 23.11 2.51
C PHE A 148 -8.35 22.46 1.15
N LEU A 149 -7.14 21.98 0.88
CA LEU A 149 -6.71 21.53 -0.45
C LEU A 149 -7.12 20.08 -0.71
N LYS A 150 -8.36 19.88 -1.20
CA LYS A 150 -8.96 18.58 -1.58
C LYS A 150 -8.65 18.18 -3.03
N ASP A 151 -8.52 16.90 -3.32
CA ASP A 151 -8.48 16.40 -4.71
C ASP A 151 -9.79 16.64 -5.46
N THR A 152 -9.73 16.65 -6.79
CA THR A 152 -10.92 16.74 -7.64
C THR A 152 -11.81 15.53 -7.37
N ASP A 153 -13.12 15.75 -7.19
CA ASP A 153 -14.06 14.65 -7.00
C ASP A 153 -14.14 13.81 -8.29
N THR A 154 -13.64 12.58 -8.20
CA THR A 154 -13.60 11.60 -9.29
C THR A 154 -14.19 10.29 -8.80
N PRO A 155 -14.60 9.38 -9.72
CA PRO A 155 -15.14 8.07 -9.32
C PRO A 155 -14.21 7.23 -8.43
N ILE A 156 -12.91 7.55 -8.35
CA ILE A 156 -11.91 6.73 -7.64
C ILE A 156 -11.58 7.29 -6.23
N LYS A 157 -12.20 8.40 -5.80
CA LYS A 157 -11.71 9.19 -4.64
C LYS A 157 -12.18 8.71 -3.26
N GLY A 158 -11.20 8.41 -2.39
CA GLY A 158 -11.24 8.36 -0.91
C GLY A 158 -9.82 8.12 -0.29
N ASP A 159 -9.63 7.43 0.86
CA ASP A 159 -8.41 7.36 1.74
C ASP A 159 -7.75 6.00 2.16
N PHE A 160 -6.39 5.94 2.24
CA PHE A 160 -5.50 4.89 2.88
C PHE A 160 -4.93 3.69 2.08
N ARG A 161 -3.64 3.31 1.99
CA ARG A 161 -2.26 3.83 2.24
C ARG A 161 -1.27 2.63 2.23
N LEU A 162 -0.06 2.65 1.59
CA LEU A 162 1.15 1.82 1.99
C LEU A 162 2.57 2.13 1.30
N ASN A 163 3.57 1.20 1.23
CA ASN A 163 5.02 1.46 0.89
C ASN A 163 5.62 1.22 -0.54
N ARG A 164 6.86 0.71 -0.71
CA ARG A 164 7.76 1.00 -1.88
C ARG A 164 8.59 -0.13 -2.57
N GLN A 165 8.24 -0.41 -3.84
CA GLN A 165 9.11 -0.51 -5.04
C GLN A 165 8.68 0.55 -6.09
N ARG A 166 7.99 1.58 -5.59
CA ARG A 166 7.03 2.48 -6.23
C ARG A 166 7.21 3.01 -7.63
N TYR A 167 8.39 3.32 -8.18
CA TYR A 167 8.39 4.24 -9.33
C TYR A 167 7.94 3.57 -10.64
N VAL A 168 8.20 2.27 -10.79
CA VAL A 168 7.60 1.48 -11.88
C VAL A 168 6.11 1.28 -11.59
N LEU A 169 5.78 0.83 -10.38
CA LEU A 169 4.41 0.52 -9.92
C LEU A 169 3.45 1.72 -10.00
N LEU A 170 3.91 2.91 -9.63
CA LEU A 170 3.17 4.18 -9.76
C LEU A 170 3.09 4.65 -11.21
N GLY A 171 4.06 4.33 -12.06
CA GLY A 171 3.98 4.61 -13.50
C GLY A 171 2.96 3.71 -14.18
N VAL A 172 3.04 2.41 -13.91
CA VAL A 172 2.07 1.39 -14.33
C VAL A 172 0.66 1.80 -13.92
N ALA A 173 0.47 2.12 -12.64
CA ALA A 173 -0.82 2.57 -12.14
C ALA A 173 -1.27 3.92 -12.71
N GLN A 174 -0.36 4.88 -12.91
CA GLN A 174 -0.74 6.16 -13.52
C GLN A 174 -1.23 5.97 -14.97
N ALA A 175 -0.64 5.05 -15.72
CA ALA A 175 -1.09 4.69 -17.06
C ALA A 175 -2.44 3.94 -17.02
N ALA A 176 -2.53 2.85 -16.24
CA ALA A 176 -3.76 2.07 -16.06
C ALA A 176 -4.96 2.95 -15.61
N LEU A 177 -4.74 3.83 -14.63
CA LEU A 177 -5.76 4.78 -14.18
C LEU A 177 -6.14 5.82 -15.23
N SER A 178 -5.23 6.18 -16.14
CA SER A 178 -5.53 7.07 -17.26
C SER A 178 -6.43 6.37 -18.27
N GLU A 179 -6.15 5.11 -18.61
CA GLU A 179 -6.95 4.30 -19.53
C GLU A 179 -8.33 3.92 -18.96
N TYR A 180 -8.38 3.49 -17.69
CA TYR A 180 -9.62 3.22 -16.97
C TYR A 180 -10.52 4.46 -16.91
N LEU A 181 -9.98 5.62 -16.51
CA LEU A 181 -10.76 6.85 -16.42
C LEU A 181 -11.14 7.41 -17.80
N GLU A 182 -10.28 7.34 -18.81
CA GLU A 182 -10.61 7.73 -20.18
C GLU A 182 -11.84 6.97 -20.68
N ARG A 183 -11.83 5.63 -20.55
CA ARG A 183 -12.99 4.80 -20.92
C ARG A 183 -14.24 5.22 -20.14
N ARG A 184 -14.12 5.42 -18.82
CA ARG A 184 -15.26 5.77 -17.97
C ARG A 184 -15.85 7.15 -18.24
N TYR A 185 -15.04 8.13 -18.63
CA TYR A 185 -15.54 9.45 -19.07
C TYR A 185 -16.11 9.39 -20.49
N GLY A 186 -15.44 8.70 -21.42
CA GLY A 186 -15.92 8.52 -22.79
C GLY A 186 -17.28 7.78 -22.88
N GLU A 187 -17.53 6.81 -22.01
CA GLU A 187 -18.86 6.16 -21.87
C GLU A 187 -19.97 7.13 -21.47
N LYS A 188 -19.65 8.11 -20.59
CA LYS A 188 -20.63 9.11 -20.14
C LYS A 188 -20.94 10.12 -21.24
N GLU A 189 -19.92 10.58 -21.97
CA GLU A 189 -20.11 11.48 -23.11
C GLU A 189 -20.91 10.83 -24.24
N LYS A 190 -20.63 9.56 -24.56
CA LYS A 190 -21.42 8.79 -25.54
C LYS A 190 -22.91 8.68 -25.21
N LYS A 191 -23.26 8.67 -23.92
CA LYS A 191 -24.66 8.69 -23.44
C LYS A 191 -25.30 10.08 -23.44
N ALA A 192 -24.52 11.14 -23.69
CA ALA A 192 -24.98 12.54 -23.70
C ALA A 192 -25.11 13.15 -25.12
N GLY A 193 -24.66 12.45 -26.17
CA GLY A 193 -24.70 12.91 -27.56
C GLY A 193 -23.33 13.35 -28.07
N GLU A 194 -22.93 12.90 -29.27
CA GLU A 194 -21.56 13.04 -29.78
C GLU A 194 -21.37 14.21 -30.76
N HIS A 195 -20.23 14.91 -30.65
CA HIS A 195 -19.29 14.98 -31.79
C HIS A 195 -17.83 15.44 -31.47
N GLU A 196 -17.50 15.89 -30.24
CA GLU A 196 -16.14 16.39 -29.88
C GLU A 196 -15.35 15.52 -28.85
N SER A 197 -15.83 14.31 -28.52
CA SER A 197 -15.44 13.57 -27.30
C SER A 197 -13.93 13.35 -27.06
N LYS A 198 -13.23 12.60 -27.92
CA LYS A 198 -11.83 12.14 -27.67
C LYS A 198 -10.79 13.24 -27.40
N ARG A 199 -11.02 14.47 -27.87
CA ARG A 199 -10.09 15.59 -27.67
C ARG A 199 -10.41 16.37 -26.38
N ASN A 200 -11.65 16.28 -25.90
CA ASN A 200 -12.08 16.88 -24.65
C ASN A 200 -11.72 15.97 -23.46
N SER A 201 -12.00 14.67 -23.53
CA SER A 201 -11.64 13.68 -22.49
C SER A 201 -10.16 13.72 -22.09
N SER A 202 -9.27 13.64 -23.08
CA SER A 202 -7.81 13.67 -22.88
C SER A 202 -7.26 15.03 -22.39
N ASN A 203 -8.04 16.11 -22.50
CA ASN A 203 -7.73 17.40 -21.87
C ASN A 203 -8.30 17.46 -20.44
N MET A 204 -9.52 16.98 -20.21
CA MET A 204 -10.12 16.88 -18.87
C MET A 204 -9.25 16.06 -17.92
N LEU A 205 -8.68 14.92 -18.36
CA LEU A 205 -7.76 14.11 -17.55
C LEU A 205 -6.58 14.93 -16.99
N LYS A 206 -6.07 15.92 -17.74
CA LYS A 206 -4.93 16.77 -17.33
C LYS A 206 -5.32 17.82 -16.28
N GLU A 207 -6.60 18.19 -16.21
CA GLU A 207 -7.14 19.14 -15.22
C GLU A 207 -7.52 18.48 -13.90
N ILE A 208 -7.76 17.16 -13.91
CA ILE A 208 -8.07 16.38 -12.70
C ILE A 208 -6.85 16.36 -11.76
N ARG A 209 -7.01 16.92 -10.56
CA ARG A 209 -6.03 16.79 -9.47
C ARG A 209 -6.26 15.48 -8.71
N LEU A 210 -5.41 14.49 -8.97
CA LEU A 210 -5.27 13.30 -8.13
C LEU A 210 -3.96 13.34 -7.33
N ARG A 211 -4.02 12.96 -6.05
CA ARG A 211 -2.88 12.69 -5.19
C ARG A 211 -3.07 11.35 -4.49
N ALA A 212 -2.00 10.58 -4.47
CA ALA A 212 -1.91 9.34 -3.73
C ALA A 212 -1.23 9.54 -2.37
N CYS A 213 -1.68 8.81 -1.35
CA CYS A 213 -1.06 8.78 -0.03
C CYS A 213 -0.09 7.59 0.09
N LEU A 214 1.20 7.90 0.11
CA LEU A 214 2.27 6.90 0.15
C LEU A 214 2.76 6.72 1.61
N LEU A 215 2.53 5.56 2.25
CA LEU A 215 3.14 5.23 3.55
C LEU A 215 4.60 4.87 3.42
N VAL A 216 5.49 5.60 4.06
CA VAL A 216 6.89 5.24 4.12
C VAL A 216 7.16 4.56 5.47
N ASN A 217 7.67 3.33 5.45
CA ASN A 217 8.38 2.79 6.62
C ASN A 217 9.58 3.70 6.89
N ILE A 218 9.56 4.40 8.03
CA ILE A 218 10.60 5.38 8.38
C ILE A 218 11.77 4.77 9.18
N ARG A 219 11.77 3.45 9.41
CA ARG A 219 12.87 2.77 10.09
C ARG A 219 14.20 2.99 9.35
N PRO A 220 15.34 3.09 10.07
CA PRO A 220 16.64 3.27 9.45
C PRO A 220 17.09 2.02 8.68
N THR A 221 16.69 0.82 9.14
CA THR A 221 16.98 -0.48 8.55
C THR A 221 15.74 -1.37 8.61
N THR A 222 15.68 -2.36 7.72
CA THR A 222 14.85 -3.56 7.89
C THR A 222 15.50 -4.51 8.90
N GLY A 223 14.79 -5.56 9.30
CA GLY A 223 15.25 -6.61 10.20
C GLY A 223 14.19 -7.70 10.35
N ASP A 224 14.60 -8.88 10.79
CA ASP A 224 13.71 -9.97 11.19
C ASP A 224 12.95 -9.65 12.50
N LEU A 225 11.99 -10.51 12.87
CA LEU A 225 11.19 -10.34 14.08
C LEU A 225 12.05 -10.31 15.36
N ALA A 226 13.04 -11.20 15.49
CA ALA A 226 13.85 -11.31 16.69
C ALA A 226 14.70 -10.04 16.90
N ASN A 227 15.30 -9.53 15.83
CA ASN A 227 16.00 -8.25 15.80
C ASN A 227 15.07 -7.08 16.11
N MET A 228 13.84 -7.05 15.55
CA MET A 228 12.83 -6.03 15.85
C MET A 228 12.35 -6.02 17.31
N MET A 229 12.42 -7.17 18.00
CA MET A 229 12.05 -7.32 19.42
C MET A 229 13.25 -7.17 20.37
N ALA A 230 14.48 -7.25 19.88
CA ALA A 230 15.70 -7.21 20.70
C ALA A 230 15.88 -5.87 21.44
N LYS A 231 16.22 -5.95 22.73
CA LYS A 231 16.48 -4.77 23.56
C LYS A 231 17.68 -3.99 23.01
N GLY A 232 17.47 -2.71 22.70
CA GLY A 232 18.50 -1.83 22.14
C GLY A 232 18.59 -1.84 20.60
N SER A 233 17.79 -2.64 19.89
CA SER A 233 17.82 -2.61 18.43
C SER A 233 17.42 -1.25 17.83
N LYS A 234 18.08 -0.91 16.72
CA LYS A 234 17.78 0.25 15.86
C LYS A 234 16.54 0.01 14.98
N CYS A 235 16.19 -1.26 14.75
CA CYS A 235 14.94 -1.67 14.12
C CYS A 235 13.97 -2.05 15.25
N LYS A 236 12.76 -1.48 15.30
CA LYS A 236 11.80 -1.76 16.37
C LYS A 236 10.46 -2.25 15.83
N TRP A 237 9.87 -3.22 16.53
CA TRP A 237 8.50 -3.66 16.34
C TRP A 237 7.49 -2.50 16.48
N GLY A 238 6.32 -2.63 15.84
CA GLY A 238 5.17 -1.75 16.00
C GLY A 238 4.94 -0.81 14.82
N ASN A 239 4.27 0.32 15.04
CA ASN A 239 3.91 1.25 13.97
C ASN A 239 4.98 2.35 13.77
N TRP A 240 5.74 2.25 12.67
CA TRP A 240 6.76 3.23 12.23
C TRP A 240 6.53 3.63 10.77
N ILE A 241 5.34 4.18 10.52
CA ILE A 241 4.89 4.67 9.23
C ILE A 241 4.80 6.21 9.23
N GLY A 242 5.36 6.84 8.20
CA GLY A 242 5.11 8.23 7.82
C GLY A 242 4.32 8.35 6.52
N TYR A 243 3.85 9.54 6.18
CA TYR A 243 3.00 9.82 5.01
C TYR A 243 3.70 10.74 4.00
N MET A 244 3.60 10.40 2.72
CA MET A 244 4.13 11.22 1.62
C MET A 244 3.02 11.41 0.58
N LEU A 245 2.64 12.67 0.33
CA LEU A 245 1.61 13.00 -0.66
C LEU A 245 2.25 13.05 -2.05
N PHE A 246 1.79 12.21 -2.98
CA PHE A 246 2.34 12.07 -4.32
C PHE A 246 1.31 12.49 -5.37
N PRO A 247 1.55 13.54 -6.17
CA PRO A 247 0.66 13.90 -7.27
C PRO A 247 0.76 12.86 -8.39
N LEU A 248 -0.39 12.30 -8.77
CA LEU A 248 -0.55 11.53 -10.00
C LEU A 248 -1.01 12.49 -11.10
N SER A 249 -0.48 12.34 -12.32
CA SER A 249 -0.99 13.07 -13.47
C SER A 249 -1.63 12.08 -14.43
N LEU A 250 -2.93 12.16 -14.60
CA LEU A 250 -3.61 11.41 -15.64
C LEU A 250 -3.31 12.07 -16.98
N ALA A 251 -2.92 11.27 -17.95
CA ALA A 251 -2.64 11.67 -19.32
C ALA A 251 -2.41 10.41 -20.15
N LEU A 252 -2.96 10.36 -21.35
CA LEU A 252 -2.54 9.39 -22.36
C LEU A 252 -1.24 9.88 -23.00
N HIS A 253 -0.33 8.94 -23.25
CA HIS A 253 0.99 9.21 -23.82
C HIS A 253 1.33 8.16 -24.88
N ASP A 254 1.81 8.59 -26.05
CA ASP A 254 2.24 7.68 -27.13
C ASP A 254 3.51 6.87 -26.74
N ASP A 255 4.31 7.38 -25.81
CA ASP A 255 5.45 6.70 -25.20
C ASP A 255 5.11 6.24 -23.76
N PRO A 256 4.88 4.93 -23.52
CA PRO A 256 4.54 4.41 -22.20
C PRO A 256 5.57 4.75 -21.11
N LEU A 257 6.82 5.01 -21.51
CA LEU A 257 7.91 5.34 -20.58
C LEU A 257 7.81 6.78 -20.04
N GLU A 258 6.97 7.65 -20.60
CA GLU A 258 6.81 9.02 -20.10
C GLU A 258 6.20 9.06 -18.69
N HIS A 259 5.25 8.15 -18.41
CA HIS A 259 4.76 7.91 -17.05
C HIS A 259 5.92 7.59 -16.09
N LEU A 260 6.84 6.69 -16.49
CA LEU A 260 8.01 6.36 -15.68
C LEU A 260 8.96 7.54 -15.47
N ARG A 261 9.25 8.35 -16.51
CA ARG A 261 10.14 9.52 -16.40
C ARG A 261 9.58 10.54 -15.41
N ARG A 262 8.29 10.85 -15.54
CA ARG A 262 7.60 11.82 -14.68
C ARG A 262 7.47 11.34 -13.25
N VAL A 263 7.09 10.08 -13.03
CA VAL A 263 7.06 9.49 -11.68
C VAL A 263 8.47 9.46 -11.07
N LYS A 264 9.50 9.08 -11.84
CA LYS A 264 10.90 9.06 -11.38
C LYS A 264 11.38 10.46 -10.93
N SER A 265 11.07 11.52 -11.67
CA SER A 265 11.48 12.88 -11.32
C SER A 265 10.78 13.39 -10.04
N ILE A 266 9.45 13.20 -9.93
CA ILE A 266 8.68 13.57 -8.74
C ILE A 266 9.19 12.81 -7.52
N ILE A 267 9.43 11.49 -7.62
CA ILE A 267 9.92 10.75 -6.46
C ILE A 267 11.38 11.08 -6.13
N HIS A 268 12.24 11.40 -7.11
CA HIS A 268 13.60 11.85 -6.81
C HIS A 268 13.57 13.14 -5.96
N ARG A 269 12.74 14.12 -6.36
CA ARG A 269 12.50 15.34 -5.58
C ARG A 269 11.89 15.05 -4.19
N LYS A 270 10.97 14.09 -4.09
CA LYS A 270 10.38 13.65 -2.80
C LYS A 270 11.32 12.83 -1.91
N LYS A 271 12.35 12.17 -2.46
CA LYS A 271 13.44 11.55 -1.66
C LYS A 271 14.29 12.62 -0.98
N ASN A 272 14.50 13.76 -1.65
CA ASN A 272 15.15 14.95 -1.09
C ASN A 272 14.15 15.81 -0.28
N SER A 273 13.33 15.16 0.57
CA SER A 273 12.34 15.80 1.45
C SER A 273 12.10 14.95 2.70
N LEU A 274 11.99 15.57 3.87
CA LEU A 274 11.71 14.86 5.14
C LEU A 274 10.20 14.65 5.39
N GLN A 275 9.33 14.80 4.39
CA GLN A 275 7.86 14.75 4.54
C GLN A 275 7.36 13.53 5.34
N ALA A 276 7.89 12.33 5.08
CA ALA A 276 7.48 11.13 5.81
C ALA A 276 7.88 11.16 7.29
N LEU A 277 9.08 11.65 7.60
CA LEU A 277 9.56 11.78 8.98
C LEU A 277 8.78 12.87 9.73
N LEU A 278 8.50 14.00 9.06
CA LEU A 278 7.70 15.09 9.61
C LEU A 278 6.28 14.64 9.95
N THR A 279 5.60 13.93 9.05
CA THR A 279 4.21 13.50 9.25
C THR A 279 4.08 12.46 10.38
N PHE A 280 5.04 11.55 10.52
CA PHE A 280 5.08 10.65 11.70
C PHE A 280 5.33 11.43 13.00
N THR A 281 6.30 12.35 12.98
CA THR A 281 6.69 13.11 14.18
C THR A 281 5.59 14.06 14.62
N SER A 282 4.94 14.76 13.69
CA SER A 282 3.79 15.62 13.96
C SER A 282 2.61 14.81 14.50
N THR A 283 2.32 13.63 13.93
CA THR A 283 1.26 12.73 14.46
C THR A 283 1.57 12.34 15.91
N LYS A 284 2.81 12.00 16.26
CA LYS A 284 3.21 11.71 17.64
C LYS A 284 3.07 12.92 18.58
N ILE A 285 3.40 14.12 18.11
CA ILE A 285 3.23 15.36 18.89
C ILE A 285 1.73 15.64 19.10
N LEU A 286 0.91 15.53 18.05
CA LEU A 286 -0.54 15.71 18.11
C LEU A 286 -1.21 14.73 19.08
N ILE A 287 -0.82 13.45 19.08
CA ILE A 287 -1.33 12.45 20.05
C ILE A 287 -0.98 12.87 21.49
N LYS A 288 0.25 13.34 21.73
CA LYS A 288 0.68 13.80 23.06
C LYS A 288 0.00 15.09 23.52
N MET A 289 -0.30 16.02 22.61
CA MET A 289 -0.87 17.33 22.96
C MET A 289 -2.40 17.36 22.98
N LEU A 290 -3.06 16.60 22.10
CA LEU A 290 -4.51 16.69 21.85
C LEU A 290 -5.26 15.38 22.13
N GLY A 291 -4.54 14.31 22.50
CA GLY A 291 -5.10 12.97 22.66
C GLY A 291 -5.31 12.23 21.33
N VAL A 292 -5.48 10.91 21.42
CA VAL A 292 -5.55 10.02 20.25
C VAL A 292 -6.74 10.34 19.32
N VAL A 293 -7.91 10.67 19.88
CA VAL A 293 -9.15 10.91 19.10
C VAL A 293 -9.01 12.13 18.19
N ARG A 294 -8.53 13.27 18.72
CA ARG A 294 -8.31 14.49 17.93
C ARG A 294 -7.18 14.33 16.92
N ALA A 295 -6.10 13.66 17.30
CA ALA A 295 -5.00 13.37 16.38
C ALA A 295 -5.43 12.44 15.22
N ALA A 296 -6.27 11.43 15.51
CA ALA A 296 -6.86 10.55 14.52
C ALA A 296 -7.79 11.32 13.57
N SER A 297 -8.71 12.14 14.10
CA SER A 297 -9.60 12.99 13.29
C SER A 297 -8.82 13.93 12.35
N LEU A 298 -7.80 14.63 12.86
CA LEU A 298 -6.98 15.53 12.04
C LEU A 298 -6.17 14.77 10.98
N THR A 299 -5.60 13.61 11.35
CA THR A 299 -4.86 12.76 10.42
C THR A 299 -5.76 12.20 9.33
N SER A 300 -6.96 11.74 9.69
CA SER A 300 -8.00 11.24 8.78
C SER A 300 -8.40 12.32 7.79
N ARG A 301 -8.60 13.56 8.24
CA ARG A 301 -8.89 14.71 7.37
C ARG A 301 -7.78 15.02 6.36
N THR A 302 -6.51 14.75 6.68
CA THR A 302 -5.45 14.89 5.68
C THR A 302 -5.50 13.79 4.63
N ILE A 303 -5.96 12.58 5.00
CA ILE A 303 -6.21 11.52 4.02
C ILE A 303 -7.42 11.90 3.18
N SER A 304 -8.56 12.31 3.78
CA SER A 304 -9.88 12.59 3.16
C SER A 304 -9.88 13.59 2.02
N ASN A 305 -8.75 14.28 1.87
CA ASN A 305 -8.51 15.31 0.89
C ASN A 305 -7.57 14.81 -0.24
N THR A 306 -7.23 13.52 -0.25
CA THR A 306 -6.52 12.78 -1.30
C THR A 306 -7.43 11.72 -1.97
N THR A 307 -6.92 10.98 -2.96
CA THR A 307 -7.74 10.10 -3.82
C THR A 307 -7.54 8.61 -3.61
N MET A 308 -6.30 8.18 -3.46
CA MET A 308 -5.93 6.75 -3.50
C MET A 308 -4.60 6.48 -2.79
N SER A 309 -4.17 5.22 -2.76
CA SER A 309 -2.87 4.86 -2.20
C SER A 309 -2.29 3.58 -2.75
N PHE A 310 -1.01 3.38 -2.43
CA PHE A 310 -0.15 2.33 -2.96
C PHE A 310 0.57 1.65 -1.82
N SER A 311 0.56 0.32 -1.72
CA SER A 311 1.52 -0.46 -0.95
C SER A 311 2.75 -0.80 -1.76
N ASN A 312 3.82 -1.09 -1.05
CA ASN A 312 4.69 -2.18 -1.47
C ASN A 312 5.46 -2.69 -0.26
N LEU A 313 5.38 -3.98 -0.05
CA LEU A 313 6.16 -4.73 0.92
C LEU A 313 7.08 -5.67 0.15
N VAL A 314 8.33 -5.80 0.62
CA VAL A 314 9.33 -6.66 0.00
C VAL A 314 9.33 -7.98 0.74
N GLY A 315 9.02 -9.07 0.03
CA GLY A 315 9.01 -10.42 0.58
C GLY A 315 10.28 -11.23 0.28
N PRO A 316 10.25 -12.53 0.59
CA PRO A 316 11.36 -13.45 0.38
C PRO A 316 11.77 -13.55 -1.09
N THR A 317 13.07 -13.72 -1.35
CA THR A 317 13.62 -14.00 -2.68
C THR A 317 13.69 -15.48 -3.03
N GLU A 318 13.41 -16.36 -2.06
CA GLU A 318 13.45 -17.81 -2.17
C GLU A 318 12.09 -18.42 -1.81
N GLU A 319 11.89 -19.70 -2.15
CA GLU A 319 10.67 -20.42 -1.84
C GLU A 319 10.55 -20.70 -0.33
N VAL A 320 9.38 -20.42 0.24
CA VAL A 320 9.12 -20.62 1.66
C VAL A 320 7.90 -21.52 1.87
N SER A 321 7.91 -22.22 3.00
CA SER A 321 6.82 -23.06 3.48
C SER A 321 6.31 -22.59 4.84
N LEU A 322 5.03 -22.83 5.10
CA LEU A 322 4.37 -22.67 6.39
C LEU A 322 4.03 -24.08 6.91
N TYR A 323 4.66 -24.51 8.01
CA TYR A 323 4.51 -25.88 8.54
C TYR A 323 4.68 -27.00 7.49
N GLY A 324 5.64 -26.83 6.56
CA GLY A 324 5.91 -27.80 5.49
C GLY A 324 5.04 -27.65 4.23
N HIS A 325 4.00 -26.81 4.25
CA HIS A 325 3.20 -26.49 3.06
C HIS A 325 3.83 -25.31 2.29
N PRO A 326 4.27 -25.47 1.03
CA PRO A 326 4.84 -24.37 0.24
C PRO A 326 3.85 -23.24 0.00
N ILE A 327 4.31 -21.99 0.12
CA ILE A 327 3.53 -20.79 -0.17
C ILE A 327 3.67 -20.45 -1.66
N THR A 328 2.55 -20.31 -2.37
CA THR A 328 2.54 -19.95 -3.80
C THR A 328 2.55 -18.44 -4.06
N TYR A 329 1.85 -17.66 -3.22
CA TYR A 329 1.81 -16.19 -3.26
C TYR A 329 1.50 -15.59 -1.88
N ILE A 330 1.68 -14.27 -1.75
CA ILE A 330 1.29 -13.50 -0.56
C ILE A 330 0.57 -12.22 -1.04
N ALA A 331 -0.68 -12.02 -0.60
CA ALA A 331 -1.52 -10.87 -0.98
C ALA A 331 -1.91 -10.02 0.24
N PRO A 332 -1.09 -9.04 0.65
CA PRO A 332 -1.39 -8.20 1.81
C PRO A 332 -2.34 -7.06 1.43
N SER A 333 -3.47 -6.95 2.14
CA SER A 333 -4.44 -5.83 2.05
C SER A 333 -4.55 -5.06 3.38
N ALA A 334 -5.15 -3.86 3.35
CA ALA A 334 -5.57 -3.11 4.53
C ALA A 334 -6.87 -2.34 4.23
N TYR A 335 -7.80 -2.35 5.20
CA TYR A 335 -9.14 -1.77 5.09
C TYR A 335 -9.47 -0.88 6.31
N GLY A 336 -10.66 -0.29 6.34
CA GLY A 336 -11.16 0.45 7.52
C GLY A 336 -10.68 1.90 7.62
N HIS A 337 -10.16 2.44 6.52
CA HIS A 337 -9.91 3.86 6.39
C HIS A 337 -10.36 4.32 4.99
N PRO A 338 -10.77 5.59 4.83
CA PRO A 338 -11.87 5.93 3.91
C PRO A 338 -11.73 5.83 2.36
N HIS A 339 -11.04 4.87 1.70
CA HIS A 339 -11.00 4.83 0.21
C HIS A 339 -12.05 3.98 -0.48
N ALA A 340 -12.22 4.42 -1.73
CA ALA A 340 -12.44 3.61 -2.90
C ALA A 340 -11.26 2.86 -3.58
N LEU A 341 -9.97 3.18 -3.39
CA LEU A 341 -8.84 2.46 -4.03
C LEU A 341 -7.54 2.43 -3.22
N THR A 342 -7.24 1.28 -2.64
CA THR A 342 -5.90 0.90 -2.18
C THR A 342 -5.29 -0.12 -3.12
N MET A 343 -4.21 0.24 -3.81
CA MET A 343 -3.40 -0.73 -4.52
C MET A 343 -2.33 -1.28 -3.57
N HIS A 344 -2.10 -2.58 -3.56
CA HIS A 344 -1.03 -3.22 -2.80
C HIS A 344 -0.10 -4.01 -3.70
N PHE A 345 1.20 -3.96 -3.42
CA PHE A 345 2.21 -4.69 -4.18
C PHE A 345 3.06 -5.52 -3.21
N GLN A 346 3.33 -6.78 -3.56
CA GLN A 346 4.10 -7.69 -2.74
C GLN A 346 5.03 -8.50 -3.66
N SER A 347 6.34 -8.41 -3.43
CA SER A 347 7.29 -9.28 -4.13
C SER A 347 7.40 -10.63 -3.43
N TYR A 348 7.46 -11.72 -4.19
CA TYR A 348 7.77 -13.04 -3.66
C TYR A 348 8.49 -13.86 -4.74
N MET A 349 9.69 -14.35 -4.44
CA MET A 349 10.60 -14.95 -5.42
C MET A 349 10.81 -14.02 -6.63
N ASN A 350 10.50 -14.50 -7.84
CA ASN A 350 10.50 -13.75 -9.10
C ASN A 350 9.11 -13.22 -9.49
N LYS A 351 8.09 -13.40 -8.64
CA LYS A 351 6.71 -12.93 -8.85
C LYS A 351 6.45 -11.63 -8.10
N MET A 352 5.43 -10.91 -8.56
CA MET A 352 4.87 -9.74 -7.91
C MET A 352 3.36 -9.88 -7.88
N THR A 353 2.78 -9.89 -6.68
CA THR A 353 1.33 -9.86 -6.49
C THR A 353 0.89 -8.41 -6.40
N ILE A 354 -0.07 -8.03 -7.24
CA ILE A 354 -0.83 -6.79 -7.13
C ILE A 354 -2.18 -7.15 -6.51
N SER A 355 -2.50 -6.58 -5.35
CA SER A 355 -3.78 -6.79 -4.66
C SER A 355 -4.51 -5.46 -4.58
N LEU A 356 -5.73 -5.38 -5.11
CA LEU A 356 -6.56 -4.19 -5.01
C LEU A 356 -7.54 -4.33 -3.85
N THR A 357 -7.85 -3.22 -3.21
CA THR A 357 -8.94 -3.09 -2.23
C THR A 357 -9.75 -1.89 -2.66
N VAL A 358 -11.00 -2.14 -3.02
CA VAL A 358 -11.87 -1.19 -3.73
C VAL A 358 -13.19 -0.97 -3.00
N ASP A 359 -13.77 0.20 -3.18
CA ASP A 359 -15.20 0.42 -2.95
C ASP A 359 -15.93 0.19 -4.27
N PRO A 360 -16.81 -0.83 -4.39
CA PRO A 360 -17.52 -1.14 -5.63
C PRO A 360 -18.52 -0.05 -6.06
N THR A 361 -18.93 0.83 -5.14
CA THR A 361 -19.79 1.99 -5.49
C THR A 361 -19.02 3.07 -6.27
N ALA A 362 -17.69 3.07 -6.12
CA ALA A 362 -16.77 4.02 -6.71
C ALA A 362 -16.07 3.43 -7.95
N ILE A 363 -15.56 2.20 -7.83
CA ILE A 363 -14.94 1.41 -8.90
C ILE A 363 -15.85 0.25 -9.26
N CYS A 364 -16.72 0.47 -10.25
CA CYS A 364 -17.74 -0.51 -10.65
C CYS A 364 -17.19 -1.78 -11.31
N ASP A 365 -15.96 -1.73 -11.85
CA ASP A 365 -15.29 -2.89 -12.46
C ASP A 365 -13.82 -2.94 -12.00
N PRO A 366 -13.52 -3.62 -10.88
CA PRO A 366 -12.16 -3.73 -10.37
C PRO A 366 -11.30 -4.74 -11.13
N HIS A 367 -11.90 -5.74 -11.80
CA HIS A 367 -11.15 -6.72 -12.60
C HIS A 367 -10.56 -6.06 -13.84
N GLN A 368 -11.35 -5.22 -14.52
CA GLN A 368 -10.86 -4.42 -15.63
C GLN A 368 -9.71 -3.48 -15.21
N LEU A 369 -9.72 -2.94 -13.97
CA LEU A 369 -8.59 -2.17 -13.44
C LEU A 369 -7.35 -3.03 -13.16
N CYS A 370 -7.51 -4.30 -12.77
CA CYS A 370 -6.41 -5.27 -12.69
C CYS A 370 -5.82 -5.57 -14.07
N ASP A 371 -6.66 -5.77 -15.09
CA ASP A 371 -6.24 -6.01 -16.47
C ASP A 371 -5.44 -4.82 -17.01
N ASP A 372 -5.90 -3.59 -16.80
CA ASP A 372 -5.19 -2.36 -17.19
C ASP A 372 -3.81 -2.24 -16.51
N LEU A 373 -3.71 -2.66 -15.25
CA LEU A 373 -2.44 -2.69 -14.51
C LEU A 373 -1.48 -3.73 -15.11
N GLU A 374 -1.98 -4.87 -15.57
CA GLU A 374 -1.15 -5.87 -16.24
C GLU A 374 -0.74 -5.43 -17.65
N GLU A 375 -1.67 -4.92 -18.46
CA GLU A 375 -1.41 -4.42 -19.81
C GLU A 375 -0.42 -3.27 -19.79
N SER A 376 -0.60 -2.30 -18.89
CA SER A 376 0.35 -1.21 -18.67
C SER A 376 1.75 -1.70 -18.29
N LEU A 377 1.86 -2.73 -17.44
CA LEU A 377 3.15 -3.34 -17.09
C LEU A 377 3.79 -4.06 -18.31
N ARG A 378 2.99 -4.78 -19.11
CA ARG A 378 3.44 -5.44 -20.34
C ARG A 378 3.92 -4.41 -21.38
N SER A 379 3.17 -3.34 -21.60
CA SER A 379 3.48 -2.22 -22.51
C SER A 379 4.78 -1.51 -22.11
N ILE A 380 4.91 -1.12 -20.84
CA ILE A 380 6.14 -0.52 -20.29
C ILE A 380 7.34 -1.47 -20.43
N LYS A 381 7.17 -2.77 -20.19
CA LYS A 381 8.23 -3.77 -20.36
C LYS A 381 8.68 -3.86 -21.82
N ALA A 382 7.74 -3.94 -22.76
CA ALA A 382 8.04 -4.00 -24.20
C ALA A 382 8.83 -2.76 -24.67
N ALA A 383 8.39 -1.56 -24.29
CA ALA A 383 9.06 -0.30 -24.64
C ALA A 383 10.48 -0.17 -24.05
N VAL A 384 10.78 -0.80 -22.91
CA VAL A 384 12.16 -0.91 -22.39
C VAL A 384 12.99 -1.92 -23.21
N GLN A 385 12.41 -3.06 -23.59
CA GLN A 385 13.11 -4.09 -24.35
C GLN A 385 13.47 -3.61 -25.77
N GLU A 386 12.55 -2.93 -26.45
CA GLU A 386 12.77 -2.34 -27.77
C GLU A 386 13.93 -1.33 -27.75
N ARG A 387 13.94 -0.40 -26.78
CA ARG A 387 15.02 0.58 -26.64
C ARG A 387 16.38 -0.04 -26.38
N ASN A 388 16.43 -1.14 -25.62
CA ASN A 388 17.66 -1.88 -25.36
C ASN A 388 18.14 -2.72 -26.56
N ALA A 389 17.27 -2.99 -27.55
CA ALA A 389 17.64 -3.67 -28.80
C ALA A 389 18.08 -2.69 -29.90
N THR A 390 17.77 -1.40 -29.74
CA THR A 390 18.19 -0.30 -30.64
C THR A 390 19.42 0.48 -30.14
N GLN A 391 20.08 0.01 -29.07
CA GLN A 391 21.33 0.54 -28.50
C GLN A 391 22.44 -0.51 -28.56
#